data_AF-A0A1Y2R8Z2-F1
#
_entry.id   AF-A0A1Y2R8Z2-F1
#
_cell.length_a   1.000
_cell.length_b   1.000
_cell.length_c   1.000
_cell.angle_alpha   90.00
_cell.angle_beta   90.00
_cell.angle_gamma   90.00
#
_symmetry.space_group_name_H-M   'P 1'
#
loop_
_entity.id
_entity.type
_entity.pdbx_description
1 polymer ?
#
loop_
_entity_poly.entity_id
_entity_poly.type
_entity_poly.pdbx_seq_one_letter_code
_entity_poly.pdbx_strand_id
1 'polypeptide(L)'
;MVYTEDNELFQTFKYEKDGTTYLLPEPDPIVIYFDTARNNYRQIKDLREEIFKTLKMFDQNLGATMGNFYWYFSIVSSYTIFLFLSIEAFINKSIPKDYEYRRPVQDKKIEVYNKFQVQRNIDFIEKLKVILPEITGKNFVAEHTHKFEQIKKLKLFRDEVVHTKSFEGDNVPNFYENLYVMSLDFEFEKTLLYVRDFINYYQPNLIEECQCGRD
;
A
#
# COMPACT_ATOMS: atom_id res chain seq x y z
N MET A 1 -11.34 18.78 -17.62
CA MET A 1 -12.45 17.91 -17.20
C MET A 1 -13.28 17.58 -18.43
N VAL A 2 -13.69 16.34 -18.60
CA VAL A 2 -14.55 15.88 -19.71
C VAL A 2 -15.63 14.95 -19.15
N TYR A 3 -16.78 14.94 -19.79
CA TYR A 3 -17.84 13.97 -19.51
C TYR A 3 -17.67 12.76 -20.44
N THR A 4 -17.88 11.55 -19.92
CA THR A 4 -18.03 10.35 -20.74
C THR A 4 -19.42 10.26 -21.36
N GLU A 5 -19.61 9.29 -22.25
CA GLU A 5 -20.92 8.91 -22.79
C GLU A 5 -21.91 8.50 -21.68
N ASP A 6 -21.38 8.00 -20.56
CA ASP A 6 -22.14 7.63 -19.36
C ASP A 6 -22.34 8.79 -18.36
N ASN A 7 -22.02 10.02 -18.76
CA ASN A 7 -22.14 11.25 -17.97
C ASN A 7 -21.24 11.28 -16.71
N GLU A 8 -20.15 10.50 -16.71
CA GLU A 8 -19.14 10.53 -15.66
C GLU A 8 -18.13 11.65 -15.91
N LEU A 9 -17.78 12.40 -14.87
CA LEU A 9 -16.84 13.51 -14.94
C LEU A 9 -15.41 13.05 -14.67
N PHE A 10 -14.54 13.16 -15.67
CA PHE A 10 -13.12 12.85 -15.52
C PHE A 10 -12.26 14.11 -15.46
N GLN A 11 -11.34 14.14 -14.51
CA GLN A 11 -10.26 15.11 -14.51
C GLN A 11 -9.26 14.76 -15.63
N THR A 12 -8.68 15.78 -16.26
CA THR A 12 -7.77 15.60 -17.39
C THR A 12 -6.57 16.50 -17.28
N PHE A 13 -5.43 16.04 -17.76
CA PHE A 13 -4.23 16.84 -17.96
C PHE A 13 -3.90 16.99 -19.45
N LYS A 14 -3.17 18.07 -19.79
CA LYS A 14 -2.70 18.32 -21.15
C LYS A 14 -1.35 17.66 -21.34
N TYR A 15 -1.19 16.97 -22.46
CA TYR A 15 0.10 16.41 -22.90
C TYR A 15 0.39 16.88 -24.33
N GLU A 16 1.54 17.50 -24.55
CA GLU A 16 1.94 17.97 -25.88
C GLU A 16 2.97 17.03 -26.49
N LYS A 17 2.71 16.60 -27.73
CA LYS A 17 3.62 15.76 -28.51
C LYS A 17 3.49 16.09 -29.99
N ASP A 18 4.61 16.31 -30.66
CA ASP A 18 4.69 16.59 -32.09
C ASP A 18 3.78 17.76 -32.55
N GLY A 19 3.71 18.81 -31.73
CA GLY A 19 2.86 19.99 -31.98
C GLY A 19 1.36 19.75 -31.77
N THR A 20 0.96 18.56 -31.31
CA THR A 20 -0.43 18.20 -31.00
C THR A 20 -0.65 18.16 -29.49
N THR A 21 -1.73 18.79 -29.02
CA THR A 21 -2.17 18.72 -27.62
C THR A 21 -3.20 17.60 -27.43
N TYR A 22 -2.88 16.66 -26.55
CA TYR A 22 -3.77 15.60 -26.10
C TYR A 22 -4.38 15.95 -24.74
N LEU A 23 -5.65 15.64 -24.56
CA LEU A 23 -6.31 15.66 -23.25
C LEU A 23 -6.41 14.23 -22.75
N LEU A 24 -5.67 13.92 -21.69
CA LEU A 24 -5.63 12.57 -21.12
C LEU A 24 -6.38 12.55 -19.79
N PRO A 25 -7.21 11.53 -19.51
CA PRO A 25 -7.81 11.36 -18.20
C PRO A 25 -6.72 11.15 -17.15
N GLU A 26 -6.89 11.78 -15.99
CA GLU A 26 -6.00 11.64 -14.84
C GLU A 26 -6.48 10.46 -13.99
N PRO A 27 -5.76 9.32 -13.98
CA PRO A 27 -6.15 8.18 -13.18
C PRO A 27 -5.86 8.45 -11.69
N ASP A 28 -6.67 7.90 -10.79
CA ASP A 28 -6.45 8.05 -9.35
C ASP A 28 -5.31 7.11 -8.89
N PRO A 29 -4.17 7.63 -8.39
CA PRO A 29 -3.06 6.80 -7.95
C PRO A 29 -3.44 5.84 -6.82
N ILE A 30 -4.42 6.20 -5.97
CA ILE A 30 -4.89 5.36 -4.87
C ILE A 30 -5.42 4.04 -5.42
N VAL A 31 -6.23 4.13 -6.48
CA VAL A 31 -6.86 2.98 -7.16
C VAL A 31 -5.81 2.21 -7.94
N ILE A 32 -4.92 2.88 -8.67
CA ILE A 32 -3.82 2.22 -9.41
C ILE A 32 -2.96 1.37 -8.46
N TYR A 33 -2.54 1.94 -7.33
CA TYR A 33 -1.69 1.25 -6.38
C TYR A 33 -2.43 0.10 -5.70
N PHE A 34 -3.70 0.29 -5.34
CA PHE A 34 -4.52 -0.77 -4.75
C PHE A 34 -4.70 -1.94 -5.73
N ASP A 35 -5.06 -1.66 -6.98
CA ASP A 35 -5.28 -2.69 -7.99
C ASP A 35 -3.98 -3.43 -8.34
N THR A 36 -2.86 -2.70 -8.42
CA THR A 36 -1.55 -3.32 -8.60
C THR A 36 -1.25 -4.32 -7.48
N ALA A 37 -1.54 -3.97 -6.22
CA ALA A 37 -1.42 -4.92 -5.10
C ALA A 37 -2.41 -6.09 -5.23
N ARG A 38 -3.67 -5.85 -5.59
CA ARG A 38 -4.67 -6.91 -5.81
C ARG A 38 -4.20 -7.92 -6.86
N ASN A 39 -3.66 -7.46 -7.98
CA ASN A 39 -3.11 -8.31 -9.04
C ASN A 39 -1.87 -9.10 -8.58
N ASN A 40 -1.01 -8.48 -7.78
CA ASN A 40 0.12 -9.18 -7.17
C ASN A 40 -0.34 -10.25 -6.17
N TYR A 41 -1.39 -10.01 -5.38
CA TYR A 41 -1.94 -11.00 -4.46
C TYR A 41 -2.42 -12.27 -5.19
N ARG A 42 -3.09 -12.13 -6.34
CA ARG A 42 -3.50 -13.28 -7.15
C ARG A 42 -2.30 -14.15 -7.52
N GLN A 43 -1.22 -13.53 -8.01
CA GLN A 43 0.03 -14.23 -8.35
C GLN A 43 0.74 -14.84 -7.13
N ILE A 44 0.71 -14.17 -5.97
CA ILE A 44 1.32 -14.68 -4.73
C ILE A 44 0.70 -16.01 -4.33
N LYS A 45 -0.61 -16.17 -4.49
CA LYS A 45 -1.32 -17.41 -4.17
C LYS A 45 -0.81 -18.55 -5.05
N ASP A 46 -0.79 -18.35 -6.36
CA ASP A 46 -0.38 -19.37 -7.32
C ASP A 46 1.08 -19.79 -7.10
N LEU A 47 1.98 -18.82 -6.95
CA LEU A 47 3.41 -19.08 -6.73
C LEU A 47 3.68 -19.81 -5.41
N ARG A 48 2.96 -19.44 -4.34
CA ARG A 48 3.09 -20.12 -3.06
C ARG A 48 2.69 -21.59 -3.18
N GLU A 49 1.58 -21.88 -3.87
CA GLU A 49 1.14 -23.25 -4.11
C GLU A 49 2.19 -24.03 -4.92
N GLU A 50 2.77 -23.44 -5.97
CA GLU A 50 3.81 -24.07 -6.80
C GLU A 50 5.11 -24.36 -6.03
N ILE A 51 5.57 -23.44 -5.18
CA ILE A 51 6.76 -23.62 -4.33
C ILE A 51 6.57 -24.85 -3.43
N PHE A 52 5.46 -24.91 -2.68
CA PHE A 52 5.22 -26.01 -1.76
C PHE A 52 4.87 -27.32 -2.47
N LYS A 53 4.31 -27.28 -3.69
CA LYS A 53 4.13 -28.46 -4.54
C LYS A 53 5.49 -29.04 -4.96
N THR A 54 6.41 -28.20 -5.42
CA THR A 54 7.75 -28.62 -5.86
C THR A 54 8.58 -29.19 -4.71
N LEU A 55 8.52 -28.56 -3.54
CA LEU A 55 9.20 -29.04 -2.32
C LEU A 55 8.70 -30.39 -1.81
N LYS A 56 7.47 -30.78 -2.13
CA LYS A 56 6.88 -32.08 -1.74
C LYS A 56 7.24 -33.22 -2.70
N MET A 57 7.87 -32.92 -3.85
CA MET A 57 8.28 -33.95 -4.81
C MET A 57 9.49 -34.74 -4.30
N PHE A 58 9.57 -36.02 -4.66
CA PHE A 58 10.57 -36.97 -4.12
C PHE A 58 12.03 -36.56 -4.39
N ASP A 59 12.32 -35.86 -5.50
CA ASP A 59 13.69 -35.43 -5.83
C ASP A 59 14.05 -34.04 -5.29
N GLN A 60 13.09 -33.29 -4.73
CA GLN A 60 13.21 -31.88 -4.36
C GLN A 60 14.04 -31.06 -5.36
N ASN A 61 13.42 -30.58 -6.44
CA ASN A 61 14.10 -29.70 -7.38
C ASN A 61 14.35 -28.30 -6.76
N LEU A 62 15.46 -28.17 -6.02
CA LEU A 62 15.86 -26.95 -5.33
C LEU A 62 16.15 -25.80 -6.30
N GLY A 63 16.63 -26.08 -7.51
CA GLY A 63 16.87 -25.07 -8.53
C GLY A 63 15.57 -24.41 -9.00
N ALA A 64 14.56 -25.23 -9.35
CA ALA A 64 13.24 -24.72 -9.72
C ALA A 64 12.54 -24.02 -8.55
N THR A 65 12.66 -24.57 -7.34
CA THR A 65 12.12 -23.96 -6.12
C THR A 65 12.73 -22.58 -5.88
N MET A 66 14.06 -22.44 -6.02
CA MET A 66 14.75 -21.16 -5.87
C MET A 66 14.27 -20.15 -6.92
N GLY A 67 14.12 -20.55 -8.18
CA GLY A 67 13.58 -19.68 -9.23
C GLY A 67 12.18 -19.16 -8.92
N ASN A 68 11.28 -20.05 -8.48
CA ASN A 68 9.93 -19.68 -8.07
C ASN A 68 9.95 -18.79 -6.82
N PHE A 69 10.89 -19.01 -5.89
CA PHE A 69 11.02 -18.20 -4.68
C PHE A 69 11.51 -16.78 -4.98
N TYR A 70 12.44 -16.60 -5.92
CA TYR A 70 12.84 -15.26 -6.39
C TYR A 70 11.66 -14.48 -6.97
N TRP A 71 10.86 -15.14 -7.82
CA TRP A 71 9.69 -14.51 -8.41
C TRP A 71 8.61 -14.22 -7.37
N TYR A 72 8.33 -15.18 -6.50
CA TYR A 72 7.43 -15.00 -5.35
C TYR A 72 7.81 -13.78 -4.51
N PHE A 73 9.08 -13.68 -4.12
CA PHE A 73 9.53 -12.57 -3.28
C PHE A 73 9.47 -11.22 -4.00
N SER A 74 9.74 -11.20 -5.31
CA SER A 74 9.56 -10.00 -6.15
C SER A 74 8.10 -9.52 -6.14
N ILE A 75 7.15 -10.43 -6.36
CA ILE A 75 5.72 -10.11 -6.33
C ILE A 75 5.26 -9.71 -4.92
N VAL A 76 5.72 -10.39 -3.88
CA VAL A 76 5.43 -10.02 -2.48
C VAL A 76 5.94 -8.61 -2.16
N SER A 77 7.17 -8.29 -2.56
CA SER A 77 7.76 -6.95 -2.34
C SER A 77 6.92 -5.88 -3.03
N SER A 78 6.53 -6.14 -4.29
CA SER A 78 5.66 -5.26 -5.07
C SER A 78 4.28 -5.09 -4.41
N TYR A 79 3.62 -6.19 -4.02
CA TYR A 79 2.36 -6.16 -3.28
C TYR A 79 2.44 -5.25 -2.05
N THR A 80 3.45 -5.46 -1.21
CA THR A 80 3.61 -4.77 0.06
C THR A 80 3.84 -3.27 -0.15
N ILE A 81 4.68 -2.90 -1.13
CA ILE A 81 4.96 -1.50 -1.46
C ILE A 81 3.71 -0.82 -2.02
N PHE A 82 3.08 -1.40 -3.05
CA PHE A 82 1.94 -0.76 -3.71
C PHE A 82 0.72 -0.66 -2.79
N LEU A 83 0.44 -1.68 -1.98
CA LEU A 83 -0.68 -1.60 -1.05
C LEU A 83 -0.46 -0.48 -0.01
N PHE A 84 0.77 -0.35 0.50
CA PHE A 84 1.11 0.74 1.41
C PHE A 84 1.03 2.11 0.73
N LEU A 85 1.51 2.23 -0.51
CA LEU A 85 1.42 3.47 -1.30
C LEU A 85 -0.03 3.91 -1.53
N SER A 86 -0.97 2.97 -1.69
CA SER A 86 -2.39 3.30 -1.80
C SER A 86 -2.90 4.03 -0.56
N ILE A 87 -2.53 3.56 0.64
CA ILE A 87 -2.89 4.20 1.92
C ILE A 87 -2.23 5.57 2.05
N GLU A 88 -0.93 5.67 1.75
CA GLU A 88 -0.17 6.92 1.86
C GLU A 88 -0.74 7.98 0.89
N ALA A 89 -1.03 7.59 -0.36
CA ALA A 89 -1.66 8.45 -1.35
C ALA A 89 -3.05 8.90 -0.89
N PHE A 90 -3.84 7.99 -0.30
CA PHE A 90 -5.17 8.30 0.23
C PHE A 90 -5.11 9.35 1.34
N ILE A 91 -4.24 9.15 2.33
CA ILE A 91 -4.04 10.10 3.43
C ILE A 91 -3.60 11.45 2.88
N ASN A 92 -2.60 11.45 1.98
CA ASN A 92 -2.06 12.69 1.42
C ASN A 92 -3.09 13.46 0.59
N LYS A 93 -3.97 12.76 -0.15
CA LYS A 93 -5.10 13.35 -0.90
C LYS A 93 -6.15 13.92 0.04
N SER A 94 -6.43 13.24 1.17
CA SER A 94 -7.46 13.63 2.13
C SER A 94 -7.14 14.94 2.87
N ILE A 95 -5.87 15.31 3.01
CA ILE A 95 -5.47 16.54 3.73
C ILE A 95 -5.90 17.79 2.92
N PRO A 96 -6.74 18.68 3.47
CA PRO A 96 -7.14 19.92 2.82
C PRO A 96 -5.96 20.85 2.55
N LYS A 97 -6.04 21.66 1.49
CA LYS A 97 -4.94 22.56 1.09
C LYS A 97 -4.52 23.52 2.21
N ASP A 98 -5.49 24.06 2.93
CA ASP A 98 -5.29 25.08 3.97
C ASP A 98 -5.24 24.48 5.39
N TYR A 99 -5.06 23.16 5.49
CA TYR A 99 -4.92 22.50 6.79
C TYR A 99 -3.56 22.80 7.43
N GLU A 100 -3.60 23.17 8.71
CA GLU A 100 -2.44 23.33 9.57
C GLU A 100 -2.49 22.33 10.72
N TYR A 101 -1.53 21.41 10.75
CA TYR A 101 -1.37 20.52 11.89
C TYR A 101 -0.59 21.22 13.00
N ARG A 102 -1.20 21.34 14.18
CA ARG A 102 -0.62 21.96 15.37
C ARG A 102 -0.21 20.89 16.35
N ARG A 103 1.08 20.55 16.36
CA ARG A 103 1.65 19.49 17.20
C ARG A 103 2.17 20.08 18.51
N PRO A 104 1.60 19.71 19.67
CA PRO A 104 2.18 20.07 20.95
C PRO A 104 3.52 19.36 21.14
N VAL A 105 4.55 20.09 21.53
CA VAL A 105 5.84 19.53 21.93
C VAL A 105 6.15 19.87 23.38
N GLN A 106 7.30 19.41 23.88
CA GLN A 106 7.75 19.72 25.25
C GLN A 106 7.79 21.24 25.50
N ASP A 107 7.61 21.64 26.76
CA ASP A 107 7.65 23.04 27.21
C ASP A 107 6.57 23.97 26.62
N LYS A 108 5.37 23.45 26.35
CA LYS A 108 4.21 24.22 25.84
C LYS A 108 4.46 24.90 24.48
N LYS A 109 5.50 24.50 23.75
CA LYS A 109 5.71 24.94 22.38
C LYS A 109 4.76 24.18 21.45
N ILE A 110 4.36 24.84 20.37
CA ILE A 110 3.51 24.26 19.33
C ILE A 110 4.29 24.37 18.03
N GLU A 111 4.55 23.22 17.42
CA GLU A 111 5.04 23.17 16.05
C GLU A 111 3.84 23.21 15.10
N VAL A 112 3.95 24.01 14.04
CA VAL A 112 2.90 24.17 13.04
C VAL A 112 3.42 23.64 11.72
N TYR A 113 2.67 22.69 11.15
CA TYR A 113 2.99 22.04 9.90
C TYR A 113 1.89 22.32 8.88
N ASN A 114 2.25 22.89 7.73
CA ASN A 114 1.33 23.01 6.60
C ASN A 114 1.11 21.65 5.91
N LYS A 115 0.12 21.56 5.01
CA LYS A 115 -0.17 20.34 4.23
C LYS A 115 1.08 19.66 3.66
N PHE A 116 1.98 20.41 3.03
CA PHE A 116 3.17 19.82 2.40
C PHE A 116 4.12 19.21 3.43
N GLN A 117 4.33 19.89 4.56
CA GLN A 117 5.14 19.37 5.65
C GLN A 117 4.48 18.18 6.32
N VAL A 118 3.14 18.19 6.48
CA VAL A 118 2.41 17.02 6.98
C VAL A 118 2.63 15.81 6.08
N GLN A 119 2.47 15.97 4.76
CA GLN A 119 2.64 14.89 3.80
C GLN A 119 4.05 14.26 3.84
N ARG A 120 5.09 15.05 4.11
CA ARG A 120 6.49 14.59 4.04
C ARG A 120 7.15 14.25 5.37
N ASN A 121 6.79 14.94 6.45
CA ASN A 121 7.57 14.94 7.68
C ASN A 121 6.84 14.33 8.88
N ILE A 122 5.52 14.17 8.81
CA ILE A 122 4.75 13.58 9.89
C ILE A 122 4.69 12.06 9.72
N ASP A 123 4.84 11.33 10.83
CA ASP A 123 4.82 9.88 10.84
C ASP A 123 3.48 9.33 10.37
N PHE A 124 3.52 8.22 9.61
CA PHE A 124 2.34 7.57 9.06
C PHE A 124 1.28 7.22 10.12
N ILE A 125 1.70 6.70 11.28
CA ILE A 125 0.79 6.33 12.36
C ILE A 125 0.18 7.57 13.01
N GLU A 126 0.94 8.65 13.14
CA GLU A 126 0.44 9.94 13.62
C GLU A 126 -0.61 10.52 12.65
N LYS A 127 -0.38 10.43 11.33
CA LYS A 127 -1.37 10.81 10.32
C LYS A 127 -2.68 10.04 10.49
N LEU A 128 -2.62 8.73 10.75
CA LEU A 128 -3.79 7.88 10.94
C LEU A 128 -4.54 8.14 12.26
N LYS A 129 -3.81 8.35 13.36
CA LYS A 129 -4.39 8.47 14.70
C LYS A 129 -4.88 9.86 15.05
N VAL A 130 -4.29 10.89 14.45
CA VAL A 130 -4.52 12.28 14.84
C VAL A 130 -5.07 13.08 13.68
N ILE A 131 -4.32 13.16 12.57
CA ILE A 131 -4.66 14.07 11.47
C ILE A 131 -5.93 13.63 10.75
N LEU A 132 -6.06 12.36 10.38
CA LEU A 132 -7.27 11.86 9.71
C LEU A 132 -8.53 12.09 10.57
N PRO A 133 -8.57 11.70 11.86
CA PRO A 133 -9.68 12.02 12.73
C PRO A 133 -9.99 13.52 12.84
N GLU A 134 -8.96 14.37 12.89
CA GLU A 134 -9.14 15.82 12.95
C GLU A 134 -9.80 16.38 11.69
N ILE A 135 -9.35 15.96 10.50
CA ILE A 135 -9.85 16.52 9.23
C ILE A 135 -11.16 15.89 8.75
N THR A 136 -11.47 14.65 9.14
CA THR A 136 -12.68 13.96 8.68
C THR A 136 -13.76 13.80 9.75
N GLY A 137 -13.44 14.02 11.03
CA GLY A 137 -14.34 13.74 12.16
C GLY A 137 -14.65 12.25 12.37
N LYS A 138 -13.91 11.35 11.71
CA LYS A 138 -14.12 9.89 11.74
C LYS A 138 -12.84 9.19 12.20
N ASN A 139 -12.95 8.14 13.02
CA ASN A 139 -11.77 7.50 13.60
C ASN A 139 -11.74 5.99 13.36
N PHE A 140 -11.21 5.60 12.19
CA PHE A 140 -11.02 4.18 11.85
C PHE A 140 -10.16 3.44 12.88
N VAL A 141 -9.15 4.10 13.46
CA VAL A 141 -8.26 3.47 14.43
C VAL A 141 -9.01 3.08 15.70
N ALA A 142 -9.92 3.93 16.17
CA ALA A 142 -10.74 3.68 17.35
C ALA A 142 -11.88 2.68 17.07
N GLU A 143 -12.51 2.77 15.89
CA GLU A 143 -13.68 1.95 15.55
C GLU A 143 -13.32 0.56 15.02
N HIS A 144 -12.12 0.41 14.45
CA HIS A 144 -11.67 -0.82 13.78
C HIS A 144 -10.24 -1.22 14.19
N THR A 145 -9.97 -1.26 15.50
CA THR A 145 -8.64 -1.56 16.06
C THR A 145 -7.99 -2.80 15.45
N HIS A 146 -8.73 -3.92 15.30
CA HIS A 146 -8.18 -5.15 14.72
C HIS A 146 -7.73 -4.99 13.25
N LYS A 147 -8.43 -4.18 12.45
CA LYS A 147 -8.03 -3.87 11.07
C LYS A 147 -6.82 -2.95 11.06
N PHE A 148 -6.79 -1.97 11.95
CA PHE A 148 -5.65 -1.07 12.12
C PHE A 148 -4.37 -1.82 12.55
N GLU A 149 -4.47 -2.80 13.45
CA GLU A 149 -3.34 -3.66 13.82
C GLU A 149 -2.74 -4.37 12.59
N GLN A 150 -3.58 -4.81 11.66
CA GLN A 150 -3.09 -5.40 10.41
C GLN A 150 -2.42 -4.38 9.49
N ILE A 151 -2.93 -3.14 9.41
CA ILE A 151 -2.27 -2.05 8.67
C ILE A 151 -0.90 -1.73 9.27
N LYS A 152 -0.73 -1.81 10.60
CA LYS A 152 0.59 -1.69 11.24
C LYS A 152 1.52 -2.82 10.83
N LYS A 153 1.04 -4.07 10.75
CA LYS A 153 1.84 -5.19 10.22
C LYS A 153 2.26 -4.96 8.77
N LEU A 154 1.37 -4.42 7.93
CA LEU A 154 1.72 -4.01 6.57
C LEU A 154 2.82 -2.95 6.55
N LYS A 155 2.72 -1.92 7.40
CA LYS A 155 3.78 -0.91 7.54
C LYS A 155 5.11 -1.55 7.92
N LEU A 156 5.13 -2.39 8.95
CA LEU A 156 6.33 -3.07 9.41
C LEU A 156 6.94 -3.92 8.28
N PHE A 157 6.11 -4.70 7.58
CA PHE A 157 6.58 -5.53 6.49
C PHE A 157 7.14 -4.69 5.34
N ARG A 158 6.49 -3.57 5.00
CA ARG A 158 7.01 -2.62 4.01
C ARG A 158 8.35 -2.06 4.43
N ASP A 159 8.51 -1.68 5.69
CA ASP A 159 9.77 -1.13 6.20
C ASP A 159 10.89 -2.17 6.07
N GLU A 160 10.63 -3.46 6.36
CA GLU A 160 11.61 -4.55 6.16
C GLU A 160 11.92 -4.83 4.68
N VAL A 161 10.94 -4.69 3.78
CA VAL A 161 11.14 -4.81 2.32
C VAL A 161 11.96 -3.64 1.76
N VAL A 162 11.72 -2.41 2.20
CA VAL A 162 12.37 -1.20 1.66
C VAL A 162 13.73 -0.94 2.31
N HIS A 163 13.85 -1.23 3.60
CA HIS A 163 15.06 -1.07 4.40
C HIS A 163 15.64 -2.43 4.77
N THR A 164 15.67 -3.35 3.82
CA THR A 164 16.14 -4.72 4.02
C THR A 164 17.50 -4.72 4.74
N LYS A 165 17.50 -5.34 5.92
CA LYS A 165 18.70 -5.50 6.74
C LYS A 165 19.29 -6.88 6.47
N SER A 166 20.61 -6.93 6.31
CA SER A 166 21.37 -8.16 6.41
C SER A 166 21.86 -8.35 7.85
N PHE A 167 21.80 -9.57 8.37
CA PHE A 167 22.48 -9.91 9.62
C PHE A 167 23.99 -9.92 9.41
N GLU A 168 24.75 -9.16 10.21
CA GLU A 168 26.22 -9.18 10.17
C GLU A 168 26.77 -9.93 11.41
N GLY A 169 27.66 -10.89 11.17
CA GLY A 169 28.34 -11.68 12.21
C GLY A 169 28.94 -12.97 11.63
N ASP A 170 30.10 -13.40 12.15
CA ASP A 170 30.96 -14.45 11.56
C ASP A 170 30.33 -15.86 11.40
N ASN A 171 29.05 -16.07 11.76
CA ASN A 171 28.40 -17.38 11.75
C ASN A 171 26.89 -17.35 11.37
N VAL A 172 26.39 -16.35 10.63
CA VAL A 172 24.99 -16.34 10.16
C VAL A 172 24.92 -16.77 8.69
N PRO A 173 24.54 -18.03 8.37
CA PRO A 173 24.47 -18.49 6.98
C PRO A 173 23.33 -17.86 6.17
N ASN A 174 22.25 -17.41 6.83
CA ASN A 174 21.06 -16.85 6.17
C ASN A 174 20.88 -15.36 6.49
N PHE A 175 21.43 -14.50 5.64
CA PHE A 175 21.43 -13.04 5.86
C PHE A 175 20.04 -12.38 5.90
N TYR A 176 19.03 -13.00 5.28
CA TYR A 176 17.70 -12.42 5.07
C TYR A 176 16.55 -13.31 5.54
N GLU A 177 16.82 -14.31 6.39
CA GLU A 177 15.84 -15.31 6.83
C GLU A 177 14.55 -14.68 7.36
N ASN A 178 14.66 -13.69 8.24
CA ASN A 178 13.50 -13.02 8.85
C ASN A 178 12.56 -12.41 7.81
N LEU A 179 13.11 -11.79 6.76
CA LEU A 179 12.32 -11.15 5.71
C LEU A 179 11.57 -12.20 4.88
N TYR A 180 12.23 -13.31 4.57
CA TYR A 180 11.62 -14.42 3.83
C TYR A 180 10.56 -15.16 4.65
N VAL A 181 10.81 -15.43 5.93
CA VAL A 181 9.82 -16.02 6.83
C VAL A 181 8.61 -15.08 6.98
N MET A 182 8.86 -13.78 7.19
CA MET A 182 7.79 -12.77 7.24
C MET A 182 6.95 -12.78 5.95
N SER A 183 7.57 -12.90 4.78
CA SER A 183 6.86 -12.99 3.51
C SER A 183 5.93 -14.21 3.41
N LEU A 184 6.37 -15.35 3.94
CA LEU A 184 5.58 -16.60 3.92
C LEU A 184 4.43 -16.56 4.94
N ASP A 185 4.64 -15.93 6.09
CA ASP A 185 3.64 -15.89 7.17
C ASP A 185 2.63 -14.74 7.04
N PHE A 186 2.87 -13.78 6.13
CA PHE A 186 2.03 -12.60 6.00
C PHE A 186 0.61 -12.93 5.52
N GLU A 187 -0.41 -12.37 6.19
CA GLU A 187 -1.83 -12.55 5.85
C GLU A 187 -2.24 -11.61 4.69
N PHE A 188 -1.82 -11.91 3.46
CA PHE A 188 -2.00 -11.05 2.28
C PHE A 188 -3.48 -10.65 2.04
N GLU A 189 -4.36 -11.62 1.80
CA GLU A 189 -5.77 -11.37 1.47
C GLU A 189 -6.48 -10.50 2.51
N LYS A 190 -6.35 -10.88 3.77
CA LYS A 190 -6.93 -10.15 4.90
C LYS A 190 -6.42 -8.72 4.97
N THR A 191 -5.13 -8.50 4.72
CA THR A 191 -4.55 -7.16 4.67
C THR A 191 -5.13 -6.35 3.51
N LEU A 192 -5.23 -6.94 2.32
CA LEU A 192 -5.81 -6.28 1.13
C LEU A 192 -7.25 -5.82 1.41
N LEU A 193 -8.08 -6.70 1.98
CA LEU A 193 -9.46 -6.41 2.35
C LEU A 193 -9.56 -5.32 3.43
N TYR A 194 -8.69 -5.34 4.45
CA TYR A 194 -8.71 -4.33 5.50
C TYR A 194 -8.23 -2.96 5.02
N VAL A 195 -7.33 -2.92 4.04
CA VAL A 195 -6.93 -1.66 3.39
C VAL A 195 -8.06 -1.10 2.52
N ARG A 196 -8.77 -1.94 1.77
CA ARG A 196 -10.00 -1.55 1.07
C ARG A 196 -11.00 -0.94 2.04
N ASP A 197 -11.27 -1.64 3.13
CA ASP A 197 -12.23 -1.20 4.14
C ASP A 197 -11.81 0.13 4.79
N PHE A 198 -10.51 0.34 5.02
CA PHE A 198 -9.95 1.60 5.49
C PHE A 198 -10.23 2.74 4.51
N ILE A 199 -9.90 2.56 3.23
CA ILE A 199 -10.11 3.58 2.20
C ILE A 199 -11.61 3.90 2.09
N ASN A 200 -12.46 2.87 1.99
CA ASN A 200 -13.90 3.03 1.81
C ASN A 200 -14.62 3.58 3.05
N TYR A 201 -14.07 3.41 4.25
CA TYR A 201 -14.60 4.02 5.47
C TYR A 201 -14.59 5.57 5.40
N TYR A 202 -13.52 6.13 4.84
CA TYR A 202 -13.36 7.57 4.67
C TYR A 202 -13.98 8.09 3.37
N GLN A 203 -13.80 7.36 2.26
CA GLN A 203 -14.42 7.67 0.97
C GLN A 203 -15.18 6.45 0.44
N PRO A 204 -16.49 6.35 0.71
CA PRO A 204 -17.30 5.23 0.25
C PRO A 204 -17.16 4.99 -1.25
N ASN A 205 -17.12 3.71 -1.63
CA ASN A 205 -17.16 3.26 -3.02
C ASN A 205 -15.94 3.68 -3.87
N LEU A 206 -14.81 4.08 -3.25
CA LEU A 206 -13.59 4.38 -4.00
C LEU A 206 -12.91 3.11 -4.52
N ILE A 207 -12.90 2.05 -3.71
CA ILE A 207 -12.37 0.74 -4.10
C ILE A 207 -13.53 -0.24 -4.18
N GLU A 208 -13.95 -0.57 -5.40
CA GLU A 208 -15.01 -1.52 -5.70
C GLU A 208 -14.52 -2.58 -6.69
N GLU A 209 -15.12 -3.76 -6.66
CA GLU A 209 -14.91 -4.75 -7.70
C GLU A 209 -15.69 -4.34 -8.96
N CYS A 210 -15.02 -4.32 -10.11
CA CYS A 210 -15.70 -3.94 -11.34
C CYS A 210 -16.64 -5.08 -11.75
N GLN A 211 -17.95 -4.82 -11.74
CA GLN A 211 -18.91 -5.76 -12.37
C GLN A 211 -18.78 -5.83 -13.90
N CYS A 212 -17.86 -5.07 -14.47
CA CYS A 212 -17.63 -4.97 -15.91
C CYS A 212 -16.77 -6.11 -16.49
N GLY A 213 -16.28 -7.04 -15.67
CA GLY A 213 -15.45 -8.17 -16.14
C GLY A 213 -14.08 -7.76 -16.71
N ARG A 214 -13.61 -6.54 -16.40
CA ARG A 214 -12.27 -6.04 -16.76
C ARG A 214 -11.27 -6.15 -15.60
N ASP A 215 -11.64 -6.91 -14.56
CA ASP A 215 -10.83 -7.26 -13.41
C ASP A 215 -10.16 -8.63 -13.61
#